data_AF-A0A1V9XL09-F1
#
_entry.id   AF-A0A1V9XL09-F1
#
_cell.length_a   1.000
_cell.length_b   1.000
_cell.length_c   1.000
_cell.angle_alpha   90.00
_cell.angle_beta   90.00
_cell.angle_gamma   90.00
#
_symmetry.space_group_name_H-M   'P 1'
#
loop_
_entity.id
_entity.type
_entity.pdbx_description
1 polymer ?
#
loop_
_entity_poly.entity_id
_entity_poly.type
_entity_poly.pdbx_seq_one_letter_code
_entity_poly.pdbx_strand_id
1 'polypeptide(L)' 'MFRRNLTIVVEGNIGSGKSTFLNSFSGLSDITILTEPVNRWKNLGGKHNLLELIYKDPLRWNMAFQSYVQLTR' A
#
# COMPACT_ATOMS: atom_id res chain seq x y z
N MET A 1 -10.64 -21.17 -23.29
CA MET A 1 -11.19 -21.22 -21.92
C MET A 1 -10.61 -20.03 -21.15
N PHE A 2 -11.39 -18.99 -20.88
CA PHE A 2 -10.91 -17.82 -20.14
C PHE A 2 -10.76 -18.18 -18.66
N ARG A 3 -9.52 -18.23 -18.15
CA ARG A 3 -9.27 -18.33 -16.70
C ARG A 3 -9.75 -17.03 -16.06
N ARG A 4 -10.71 -17.11 -15.13
CA ARG A 4 -11.06 -15.97 -14.25
C ARG A 4 -10.02 -15.90 -13.14
N ASN A 5 -9.35 -14.77 -13.02
CA ASN A 5 -8.46 -14.50 -11.89
C ASN A 5 -9.31 -14.14 -10.67
N LEU A 6 -9.10 -14.83 -9.56
CA LEU A 6 -9.72 -14.50 -8.28
C LEU A 6 -8.92 -13.36 -7.63
N THR A 7 -9.61 -12.29 -7.22
CA THR A 7 -8.99 -11.18 -6.48
C THR A 7 -9.42 -11.26 -5.03
N ILE A 8 -8.45 -11.26 -4.11
CA ILE A 8 -8.68 -11.29 -2.66
C ILE A 8 -8.06 -10.02 -2.08
N VAL A 9 -8.84 -9.27 -1.29
CA VAL A 9 -8.37 -8.07 -0.60
C VAL A 9 -8.13 -8.41 0.87
N VAL A 10 -6.94 -8.12 1.37
CA VAL A 10 -6.55 -8.32 2.77
C VAL A 10 -6.53 -6.98 3.48
N GLU A 11 -7.53 -6.72 4.32
CA GLU A 11 -7.65 -5.48 5.10
C GLU A 11 -7.29 -5.68 6.57
N GLY A 12 -6.90 -4.59 7.24
CA GLY A 12 -6.53 -4.59 8.64
C GLY A 12 -5.74 -3.35 9.04
N ASN A 13 -5.67 -3.08 10.34
CA ASN A 13 -5.02 -1.88 10.87
C ASN A 13 -3.51 -1.80 10.54
N ILE A 14 -2.94 -0.60 10.62
CA ILE A 14 -1.48 -0.41 10.54
C ILE A 14 -0.82 -1.23 11.65
N GLY A 15 0.19 -2.03 11.31
CA GLY A 15 0.87 -2.90 12.25
C GLY A 15 0.23 -4.27 12.49
N SER A 16 -0.90 -4.61 11.84
CA SER A 16 -1.58 -5.91 12.05
C SER A 16 -0.93 -7.12 11.37
N GLY A 17 0.22 -6.96 10.71
CA GLY A 17 0.95 -8.07 10.08
C GLY A 17 0.53 -8.44 8.66
N LYS A 18 -0.28 -7.62 7.97
CA LYS A 18 -0.76 -7.88 6.58
C LYS A 18 0.35 -8.24 5.60
N SER A 19 1.43 -7.45 5.56
CA SER A 19 2.56 -7.70 4.64
C SER A 19 3.26 -9.02 4.95
N THR A 20 3.38 -9.38 6.23
CA THR A 20 3.93 -10.68 6.66
C THR A 20 3.03 -11.82 6.19
N PHE A 21 1.72 -11.69 6.35
CA PHE A 21 0.74 -12.66 5.86
C PHE A 21 0.85 -12.84 4.34
N LEU A 22 0.86 -11.76 3.56
CA LEU A 22 0.99 -11.83 2.11
C LEU A 22 2.31 -12.47 1.67
N ASN A 23 3.43 -12.16 2.35
CA ASN A 23 4.73 -12.76 2.05
C ASN A 23 4.78 -14.28 2.27
N SER A 24 3.89 -14.85 3.10
CA SER A 24 3.84 -16.32 3.28
C SER A 24 3.43 -17.06 2.00
N PHE A 25 2.79 -16.37 1.06
CA PHE A 25 2.41 -16.90 -0.26
C PHE A 25 3.48 -16.63 -1.33
N SER A 26 4.58 -15.96 -0.99
CA SER A 26 5.67 -15.68 -1.92
C SER A 26 6.35 -17.00 -2.31
N GLY A 27 6.22 -17.39 -3.59
CA GLY A 27 6.69 -18.68 -4.10
C GLY A 27 5.61 -19.55 -4.73
N LEU A 28 4.33 -19.21 -4.55
CA LEU A 28 3.24 -19.86 -5.29
C LEU A 28 3.12 -19.24 -6.69
N SER A 29 3.39 -20.02 -7.74
CA SER A 29 3.42 -19.56 -9.14
C SER A 29 2.06 -19.07 -9.65
N ASP A 30 0.97 -19.52 -9.06
CA ASP A 30 -0.39 -19.15 -9.44
C ASP A 30 -0.93 -17.91 -8.71
N ILE A 31 -0.13 -17.32 -7.79
CA ILE A 31 -0.56 -16.17 -6.97
C ILE A 31 0.33 -14.96 -7.26
N THR A 32 -0.32 -13.84 -7.58
CA THR A 32 0.33 -12.54 -7.66
C THR A 32 0.07 -11.77 -6.37
N ILE A 33 1.14 -11.36 -5.69
CA ILE A 33 1.05 -10.56 -4.46
C ILE A 33 1.19 -9.09 -4.84
N LEU A 34 0.22 -8.27 -4.41
CA LEU A 34 0.26 -6.82 -4.52
C LEU A 34 0.25 -6.24 -3.10
N THR A 35 1.34 -5.57 -2.71
CA THR A 35 1.46 -4.89 -1.42
C THR A 35 1.26 -3.39 -1.58
N GLU A 36 0.85 -2.73 -0.50
CA GLU A 36 0.77 -1.26 -0.45
C GLU A 36 2.14 -0.65 -0.79
N PRO A 37 2.21 0.33 -1.70
CA PRO A 37 3.48 0.94 -2.13
C PRO A 37 3.98 1.99 -1.14
N VAL A 38 4.14 1.60 0.13
CA VAL A 38 4.57 2.46 1.25
C VAL A 38 5.84 3.25 0.91
N ASN A 39 6.77 2.65 0.17
CA ASN A 39 8.00 3.31 -0.26
C ASN A 39 7.73 4.52 -1.17
N ARG A 40 6.72 4.48 -2.04
CA ARG A 40 6.32 5.62 -2.87
C ARG A 40 5.74 6.76 -2.03
N TRP A 41 5.12 6.45 -0.91
CA TRP A 41 4.58 7.44 0.02
C TRP A 41 5.67 8.08 0.87
N LYS A 42 6.72 7.32 1.22
CA LYS A 42 7.89 7.83 1.95
C LYS A 42 8.85 8.65 1.08
N ASN A 43 8.83 8.44 -0.23
CA ASN A 43 9.75 9.09 -1.15
C ASN A 43 9.02 9.61 -2.40
N LEU A 44 8.24 10.67 -2.23
CA LEU A 44 7.60 11.39 -3.32
C LEU A 44 8.65 12.18 -4.09
N GLY A 45 8.98 11.70 -5.29
CA GLY A 45 9.86 12.40 -6.24
C GLY A 45 11.28 12.67 -5.72
N GLY A 46 11.79 11.88 -4.77
CA GLY A 46 13.11 12.08 -4.18
C GLY A 46 13.18 13.15 -3.08
N LYS A 47 12.07 13.83 -2.77
CA LYS A 47 12.10 15.08 -1.98
C LYS A 47 11.24 15.07 -0.73
N HIS A 48 10.10 14.38 -0.75
CA HIS A 48 9.12 14.48 0.34
C HIS A 48 8.70 13.11 0.86
N ASN A 49 8.60 13.02 2.19
CA ASN A 49 8.01 11.88 2.88
C ASN A 49 6.58 12.25 3.30
N LEU A 50 5.60 11.87 2.47
CA LEU A 50 4.20 12.23 2.73
C LEU A 50 3.67 11.59 4.00
N LEU A 51 4.13 10.37 4.33
CA LEU A 51 3.77 9.70 5.59
C LEU A 51 4.24 10.51 6.80
N GLU A 52 5.43 11.07 6.75
CA GLU A 52 5.92 11.94 7.82
C GLU A 52 5.14 13.26 7.89
N LEU A 53 4.76 13.84 6.74
CA LEU A 53 4.00 15.08 6.69
C LEU A 53 2.60 14.94 7.31
N ILE A 54 1.89 13.83 7.10
CA ILE A 54 0.61 13.57 7.78
C ILE A 54 0.77 13.40 9.29
N TYR A 55 1.87 12.79 9.76
CA TYR A 55 2.13 12.70 11.21
C TYR A 55 2.46 14.06 11.83
N LYS A 56 3.10 14.97 11.07
CA LYS A 56 3.47 16.31 11.55
C LYS A 56 2.30 17.30 11.55
N ASP A 57 1.54 17.36 10.46
CA ASP A 57 0.41 18.28 10.30
C ASP A 57 -0.71 17.58 9.50
N PRO A 58 -1.55 16.77 10.17
CA PRO A 58 -2.60 16.03 9.50
C PRO A 58 -3.67 16.95 8.91
N LEU A 59 -3.96 18.10 9.54
CA LEU A 59 -4.99 19.02 9.04
C LEU A 59 -4.62 19.56 7.66
N ARG A 60 -3.33 19.85 7.44
CA ARG A 60 -2.82 20.32 6.15
C ARG A 60 -2.61 19.22 5.13
N TRP A 61 -2.06 18.07 5.55
CA TRP A 61 -1.55 17.06 4.61
C TRP A 61 -2.46 15.86 4.39
N ASN A 62 -3.51 15.66 5.18
CA ASN A 62 -4.37 14.48 5.07
C ASN A 62 -5.02 14.38 3.68
N MET A 63 -5.59 15.46 3.14
CA MET A 63 -6.23 15.42 1.82
C MET A 63 -5.25 15.03 0.72
N ALA A 64 -4.07 15.66 0.70
CA ALA A 64 -3.03 15.36 -0.29
C ALA A 64 -2.52 13.92 -0.18
N PHE A 65 -2.30 13.44 1.05
CA PHE A 65 -1.88 12.06 1.31
C PHE A 65 -2.94 11.06 0.85
N GLN A 66 -4.21 11.25 1.21
CA GLN A 66 -5.30 10.34 0.80
C GLN A 66 -5.46 10.30 -0.72
N SER A 67 -5.42 11.44 -1.41
CA SER A 67 -5.46 11.47 -2.87
C SER A 67 -4.29 10.70 -3.50
N TYR A 68 -3.08 10.86 -2.97
CA TYR A 68 -1.91 10.15 -3.49
C TYR A 68 -1.93 8.64 -3.20
N VAL A 69 -2.45 8.22 -2.05
CA VAL A 69 -2.66 6.80 -1.72
C VAL A 69 -3.62 6.15 -2.72
N GLN A 70 -4.71 6.82 -3.10
CA GLN A 70 -5.65 6.29 -4.10
C GLN A 70 -5.04 6.21 -5.50
N LEU A 71 -4.18 7.16 -5.88
CA LEU A 71 -3.50 7.15 -7.19
C LEU A 71 -2.38 6.11 -7.32
N THR A 72 -1.80 5.71 -6.19
CA THR A 72 -0.69 4.74 -6.18
C THR A 72 -1.13 3.31 -5.90
N ARG A 73 -2.43 3.10 -5.64
CA ARG A 73 -3.04 1.82 -5.32
C ARG A 73 -3.08 0.86 -6.51
#